data_AF-A0A1W2LQC4-F1
#
_entry.id   AF-A0A1W2LQC4-F1
#
_cell.length_a   1.000
_cell.length_b   1.000
_cell.length_c   1.000
_cell.angle_alpha   90.00
_cell.angle_beta   90.00
_cell.angle_gamma   90.00
#
_symmetry.space_group_name_H-M   'P 1'
#
loop_
_entity.id
_entity.type
_entity.pdbx_description
1 polymer ?
#
loop_
_entity_poly.entity_id
_entity_poly.type
_entity_poly.pdbx_seq_one_letter_code
_entity_poly.pdbx_strand_id
1 'polypeptide(L)'
;MRKLLLFSAMVVAAGLAPAATAAASVQAGPTAQQLLAKTAGCKQVSNGKYKTDEETGRTIAVCDAGSAVFWKADMDVDCDGQPTARCNKNTDPWFQDGTAYPRSDGKALVADETPYIVVPSISSTWNFEKAGLKGAGSCAVIYNDKVLYTIIGDTGPKNIIGEASYATAKALGINPDPKNGGVDSGVTYICFKNSKVSPIENHGKATSVGESLAAKFVRG
;
A
#
# COMPACT_ATOMS: atom_id res chain seq x y z
N MET A 1 71.97 23.76 45.89
CA MET A 1 71.90 22.67 44.88
C MET A 1 70.83 23.05 43.86
N ARG A 2 71.22 23.55 42.68
CA ARG A 2 70.30 23.97 41.60
C ARG A 2 69.79 22.71 40.87
N LYS A 3 68.48 22.44 40.92
CA LYS A 3 67.83 21.42 40.09
C LYS A 3 67.26 22.08 38.84
N LEU A 4 67.80 21.66 37.70
CA LEU A 4 67.35 21.98 36.34
C LEU A 4 66.04 21.20 36.08
N LEU A 5 64.97 21.87 35.69
CA LEU A 5 63.75 21.23 35.19
C LEU A 5 63.68 21.46 33.69
N LEU A 6 63.78 20.36 32.93
CA LEU A 6 63.63 20.31 31.48
C LEU A 6 62.16 20.46 31.10
N PHE A 7 61.86 21.41 30.20
CA PHE A 7 60.57 21.53 29.54
C PHE A 7 60.53 20.58 28.33
N SER A 8 59.63 19.60 28.34
CA SER A 8 59.26 18.83 27.15
C SER A 8 58.15 19.54 26.40
N ALA A 9 58.43 20.02 25.19
CA ALA A 9 57.43 20.54 24.27
C ALA A 9 56.73 19.39 23.54
N MET A 10 55.42 19.21 23.79
CA MET A 10 54.56 18.32 23.00
C MET A 10 54.04 19.07 21.78
N VAL A 11 54.46 18.64 20.59
CA VAL A 11 53.89 19.09 19.31
C VAL A 11 52.59 18.32 19.09
N VAL A 12 51.44 19.01 19.12
CA VAL A 12 50.15 18.43 18.73
C VAL A 12 49.97 18.63 17.23
N ALA A 13 50.11 17.55 16.46
CA ALA A 13 49.74 17.55 15.05
C ALA A 13 48.22 17.46 14.92
N ALA A 14 47.58 18.54 14.46
CA ALA A 14 46.16 18.56 14.14
C ALA A 14 45.90 17.76 12.85
N GLY A 15 45.46 16.52 12.99
CA GLY A 15 44.96 15.72 11.87
C GLY A 15 43.60 16.25 11.41
N LEU A 16 43.53 16.74 10.17
CA LEU A 16 42.26 17.02 9.50
C LEU A 16 41.59 15.69 9.15
N ALA A 17 40.51 15.36 9.87
CA ALA A 17 39.66 14.23 9.51
C ALA A 17 38.89 14.57 8.23
N PRO A 18 38.82 13.66 7.23
CA PRO A 18 37.96 13.83 6.07
C PRO A 18 36.49 13.95 6.51
N ALA A 19 35.79 14.99 6.05
CA ALA A 19 34.36 15.09 6.23
C ALA A 19 33.67 13.93 5.49
N ALA A 20 33.02 13.05 6.25
CA ALA A 20 32.18 12.01 5.70
C ALA A 20 31.03 12.67 4.93
N THR A 21 31.02 12.53 3.60
CA THR A 21 29.85 12.82 2.79
C THR A 21 28.74 11.88 3.24
N ALA A 22 27.71 12.44 3.89
CA ALA A 22 26.50 11.72 4.19
C ALA A 22 25.93 11.20 2.86
N ALA A 23 26.03 9.88 2.65
CA ALA A 23 25.37 9.24 1.53
C ALA A 23 23.88 9.56 1.67
N ALA A 24 23.34 10.32 0.71
CA ALA A 24 21.91 10.56 0.63
C ALA A 24 21.23 9.19 0.62
N SER A 25 20.45 8.89 1.66
CA SER A 25 19.61 7.70 1.69
C SER A 25 18.79 7.67 0.42
N VAL A 26 18.94 6.62 -0.38
CA VAL A 26 18.10 6.41 -1.56
C VAL A 26 16.66 6.41 -1.07
N GLN A 27 15.90 7.45 -1.43
CA GLN A 27 14.50 7.56 -1.09
C GLN A 27 13.78 6.32 -1.64
N ALA A 28 13.22 5.49 -0.76
CA ALA A 28 12.62 4.19 -1.10
C ALA A 28 11.52 4.33 -2.17
N GLY A 29 10.75 5.42 -2.15
CA GLY A 29 9.84 5.81 -3.22
C GLY A 29 9.35 7.25 -3.03
N PRO A 30 8.44 7.76 -3.88
CA PRO A 30 7.81 9.05 -3.64
C PRO A 30 7.10 9.11 -2.29
N THR A 31 7.11 10.29 -1.68
CA THR A 31 6.38 10.56 -0.44
C THR A 31 4.86 10.46 -0.64
N ALA A 32 4.13 10.26 0.46
CA ALA A 32 2.66 10.33 0.46
C ALA A 32 2.17 11.64 -0.15
N GLN A 33 2.78 12.78 0.21
CA GLN A 33 2.43 14.09 -0.35
C GLN A 33 2.58 14.15 -1.88
N GLN A 34 3.68 13.62 -2.42
CA GLN A 34 3.92 13.60 -3.88
C GLN A 34 2.87 12.76 -4.61
N LEU A 35 2.45 11.63 -4.02
CA LEU A 35 1.39 10.79 -4.59
C LEU A 35 0.01 11.44 -4.47
N LEU A 36 -0.31 12.01 -3.30
CA LEU A 36 -1.58 12.70 -3.04
C LEU A 36 -1.76 13.94 -3.92
N ALA A 37 -0.67 14.64 -4.27
CA ALA A 37 -0.72 15.75 -5.22
C ALA A 37 -1.21 15.31 -6.61
N LYS A 38 -0.93 14.07 -7.03
CA LYS A 38 -1.43 13.50 -8.29
C LYS A 38 -2.88 12.99 -8.22
N THR A 39 -3.48 12.97 -7.03
CA THR A 39 -4.86 12.51 -6.79
C THR A 39 -5.76 13.60 -6.22
N ALA A 40 -5.43 14.88 -6.49
CA ALA A 40 -6.19 16.02 -6.03
C ALA A 40 -7.52 16.21 -6.79
N GLY A 41 -7.58 15.86 -8.08
CA GLY A 41 -8.76 15.98 -8.92
C GLY A 41 -9.29 14.62 -9.37
N CYS A 42 -10.62 14.50 -9.52
CA CYS A 42 -11.25 13.26 -9.96
C CYS A 42 -11.91 13.44 -11.33
N LYS A 43 -11.33 12.84 -12.37
CA LYS A 43 -12.05 12.52 -13.61
C LYS A 43 -12.63 11.13 -13.47
N GLN A 44 -13.90 11.04 -13.09
CA GLN A 44 -14.54 9.75 -12.80
C GLN A 44 -14.52 8.82 -14.04
N VAL A 45 -14.13 7.56 -13.84
CA VAL A 45 -14.11 6.47 -14.85
C VAL A 45 -15.07 5.33 -14.54
N SER A 46 -15.67 5.35 -13.35
CA SER A 46 -16.81 4.50 -12.99
C SER A 46 -18.11 5.12 -13.51
N ASN A 47 -19.10 4.30 -13.88
CA ASN A 47 -20.42 4.74 -14.31
C ASN A 47 -21.34 5.17 -13.15
N GLY A 48 -20.82 5.12 -11.92
CA GLY A 48 -21.53 5.50 -10.70
C GLY A 48 -20.56 5.51 -9.52
N LYS A 49 -21.07 5.78 -8.33
CA LYS A 49 -20.30 5.77 -7.09
C LYS A 49 -20.45 4.43 -6.36
N TYR A 50 -19.61 4.15 -5.38
CA TYR A 50 -19.64 3.00 -4.47
C TYR A 50 -19.98 3.44 -3.05
N LYS A 51 -20.48 2.50 -2.25
CA LYS A 51 -20.56 2.64 -0.79
C LYS A 51 -19.22 2.27 -0.16
N THR A 52 -19.00 2.70 1.07
CA THR A 52 -17.94 2.20 1.96
C THR A 52 -18.45 0.94 2.68
N ASP A 53 -19.69 0.99 3.19
CA ASP A 53 -20.31 -0.07 3.97
C ASP A 53 -21.73 -0.37 3.44
N GLU A 54 -22.38 -1.45 3.90
CA GLU A 54 -23.71 -1.79 3.39
C GLU A 54 -24.80 -0.77 3.77
N GLU A 55 -24.69 -0.14 4.92
CA GLU A 55 -25.64 0.84 5.42
C GLU A 55 -25.42 2.27 4.89
N THR A 56 -24.28 2.54 4.24
CA THR A 56 -23.92 3.89 3.79
C THR A 56 -24.45 4.23 2.39
N GLY A 57 -24.45 5.53 2.09
CA GLY A 57 -24.78 6.05 0.76
C GLY A 57 -23.62 5.88 -0.23
N ARG A 58 -23.94 5.90 -1.53
CA ARG A 58 -22.93 5.78 -2.60
C ARG A 58 -22.18 7.11 -2.81
N THR A 59 -21.00 7.24 -2.24
CA THR A 59 -20.21 8.50 -2.26
C THR A 59 -18.88 8.37 -2.99
N ILE A 60 -18.34 7.16 -3.15
CA ILE A 60 -16.97 6.94 -3.64
C ILE A 60 -16.93 6.78 -5.15
N ALA A 61 -16.29 7.71 -5.86
CA ALA A 61 -16.03 7.59 -7.29
C ALA A 61 -14.65 6.96 -7.54
N VAL A 62 -14.55 6.15 -8.59
CA VAL A 62 -13.25 5.70 -9.13
C VAL A 62 -12.79 6.70 -10.20
N CYS A 63 -11.56 7.19 -10.07
CA CYS A 63 -11.03 8.34 -10.80
C CYS A 63 -9.82 7.96 -11.66
N ASP A 64 -9.75 8.53 -12.88
CA ASP A 64 -8.54 8.49 -13.70
C ASP A 64 -7.44 9.39 -13.11
N ALA A 65 -6.20 8.91 -13.16
CA ALA A 65 -5.00 9.71 -12.93
C ALA A 65 -3.91 9.35 -13.97
N GLY A 66 -4.25 9.31 -15.26
CA GLY A 66 -3.26 9.05 -16.32
C GLY A 66 -2.74 7.61 -16.29
N SER A 67 -1.51 7.40 -15.80
CA SER A 67 -0.90 6.05 -15.67
C SER A 67 -1.42 5.24 -14.48
N ALA A 68 -2.31 5.83 -13.66
CA ALA A 68 -2.97 5.17 -12.55
C ALA A 68 -4.49 5.39 -12.56
N VAL A 69 -5.18 4.61 -11.74
CA VAL A 69 -6.57 4.81 -11.30
C VAL A 69 -6.53 4.98 -9.78
N PHE A 70 -7.38 5.84 -9.22
CA PHE A 70 -7.42 6.03 -7.78
C PHE A 70 -8.83 6.23 -7.24
N TRP A 71 -8.96 6.01 -5.94
CA TRP A 71 -10.14 6.39 -5.15
C TRP A 71 -9.71 6.72 -3.71
N LYS A 72 -10.59 7.41 -2.99
CA LYS A 72 -10.42 7.72 -1.57
C LYS A 72 -11.62 7.13 -0.84
N ALA A 73 -11.37 6.34 0.18
CA ALA A 73 -12.40 5.60 0.89
C ALA A 73 -12.00 5.42 2.37
N ASP A 74 -12.82 4.66 3.07
CA ASP A 74 -12.51 3.91 4.28
C ASP A 74 -11.48 2.79 4.02
N MET A 75 -11.21 1.98 5.05
CA MET A 75 -10.60 0.67 4.91
C MET A 75 -11.28 -0.36 5.81
N ASP A 76 -12.10 -1.22 5.24
CA ASP A 76 -12.52 -2.49 5.82
C ASP A 76 -11.40 -3.52 5.75
N VAL A 77 -11.35 -4.39 6.75
CA VAL A 77 -10.34 -5.46 6.83
C VAL A 77 -10.90 -6.73 6.22
N ASP A 78 -10.31 -7.12 5.10
CA ASP A 78 -10.56 -8.40 4.44
C ASP A 78 -9.62 -9.48 5.00
N CYS A 79 -10.20 -10.58 5.48
CA CYS A 79 -9.47 -11.73 6.00
C CYS A 79 -9.60 -12.97 5.09
N ASP A 80 -10.16 -12.81 3.89
CA ASP A 80 -10.37 -13.91 2.95
C ASP A 80 -9.05 -14.58 2.51
N GLY A 81 -9.10 -15.89 2.32
CA GLY A 81 -7.98 -16.71 1.87
C GLY A 81 -7.62 -17.86 2.80
N GLN A 82 -6.34 -18.20 2.88
CA GLN A 82 -5.93 -19.36 3.70
C GLN A 82 -6.14 -19.08 5.20
N PRO A 83 -6.75 -20.03 5.94
CA PRO A 83 -7.02 -19.83 7.36
C PRO A 83 -5.72 -19.80 8.18
N THR A 84 -5.61 -18.81 9.06
CA THR A 84 -4.53 -18.64 10.02
C THR A 84 -5.08 -18.47 11.44
N ALA A 85 -4.21 -18.19 12.41
CA ALA A 85 -4.67 -17.83 13.76
C ALA A 85 -5.37 -16.46 13.82
N ARG A 86 -5.17 -15.56 12.84
CA ARG A 86 -5.75 -14.21 12.81
C ARG A 86 -6.91 -14.08 11.83
N CYS A 87 -6.86 -14.79 10.71
CA CYS A 87 -7.90 -14.78 9.70
C CYS A 87 -8.50 -16.19 9.58
N ASN A 88 -9.70 -16.39 10.09
CA ASN A 88 -10.47 -17.62 9.99
C ASN A 88 -11.93 -17.37 10.40
N LYS A 89 -12.81 -18.34 10.16
CA LYS A 89 -14.24 -18.30 10.52
C LYS A 89 -14.58 -17.98 11.99
N ASN A 90 -13.64 -18.10 12.92
CA ASN A 90 -13.86 -17.78 14.33
C ASN A 90 -13.44 -16.34 14.68
N THR A 91 -12.56 -15.74 13.90
CA THR A 91 -12.08 -14.36 14.11
C THR A 91 -12.79 -13.37 13.20
N ASP A 92 -13.23 -13.82 12.03
CA ASP A 92 -13.95 -13.05 11.03
C ASP A 92 -15.30 -13.73 10.71
N PRO A 93 -16.44 -13.07 10.99
CA PRO A 93 -17.76 -13.61 10.69
C PRO A 93 -18.10 -13.64 9.18
N TRP A 94 -17.32 -12.97 8.33
CA TRP A 94 -17.51 -12.90 6.87
C TRP A 94 -16.49 -13.73 6.08
N PHE A 95 -15.56 -14.39 6.76
CA PHE A 95 -14.45 -15.14 6.17
C PHE A 95 -14.85 -16.12 5.06
N GLN A 96 -14.11 -16.07 3.97
CA GLN A 96 -14.06 -17.06 2.90
C GLN A 96 -12.65 -17.66 2.78
N ASP A 97 -12.57 -18.94 2.37
CA ASP A 97 -11.30 -19.67 2.31
C ASP A 97 -10.52 -19.48 0.99
N GLY A 98 -10.93 -18.52 0.17
CA GLY A 98 -10.41 -18.25 -1.16
C GLY A 98 -10.15 -16.77 -1.40
N THR A 99 -9.26 -16.48 -2.36
CA THR A 99 -9.10 -15.14 -2.93
C THR A 99 -9.24 -15.21 -4.45
N ALA A 100 -9.71 -14.14 -5.10
CA ALA A 100 -9.93 -14.11 -6.54
C ALA A 100 -8.66 -14.41 -7.36
N TYR A 101 -7.48 -14.09 -6.81
CA TYR A 101 -6.20 -14.34 -7.46
C TYR A 101 -5.32 -15.29 -6.63
N PRO A 102 -4.88 -16.42 -7.21
CA PRO A 102 -4.08 -17.40 -6.49
C PRO A 102 -2.60 -16.99 -6.42
N ARG A 103 -1.93 -17.48 -5.39
CA ARG A 103 -0.47 -17.51 -5.21
C ARG A 103 0.21 -18.31 -6.32
N SER A 104 1.55 -18.24 -6.37
CA SER A 104 2.33 -19.07 -7.30
C SER A 104 2.20 -20.58 -7.08
N ASP A 105 1.79 -21.01 -5.87
CA ASP A 105 1.52 -22.41 -5.52
C ASP A 105 0.06 -22.86 -5.81
N GLY A 106 -0.76 -21.97 -6.39
CA GLY A 106 -2.16 -22.24 -6.73
C GLY A 106 -3.15 -22.09 -5.56
N LYS A 107 -2.69 -21.80 -4.34
CA LYS A 107 -3.56 -21.55 -3.18
C LYS A 107 -4.00 -20.09 -3.11
N ALA A 108 -5.02 -19.81 -2.31
CA ALA A 108 -5.43 -18.45 -1.98
C ALA A 108 -4.31 -17.66 -1.27
N LEU A 109 -4.38 -16.34 -1.24
CA LEU A 109 -3.46 -15.51 -0.45
C LEU A 109 -3.61 -15.79 1.05
N VAL A 110 -2.63 -15.33 1.83
CA VAL A 110 -2.65 -15.42 3.30
C VAL A 110 -2.82 -13.99 3.81
N ALA A 111 -4.04 -13.62 4.23
CA ALA A 111 -4.43 -12.23 4.46
C ALA A 111 -3.65 -11.51 5.58
N ASP A 112 -3.21 -12.24 6.62
CA ASP A 112 -2.40 -11.68 7.71
C ASP A 112 -0.88 -11.68 7.42
N GLU A 113 -0.46 -12.16 6.25
CA GLU A 113 0.93 -12.14 5.78
C GLU A 113 1.14 -11.30 4.52
N THR A 114 0.16 -11.25 3.61
CA THR A 114 0.32 -10.66 2.27
C THR A 114 -0.44 -9.34 2.15
N PRO A 115 0.23 -8.18 2.04
CA PRO A 115 -0.45 -6.91 1.79
C PRO A 115 -1.09 -6.86 0.39
N TYR A 116 -2.41 -6.89 0.36
CA TYR A 116 -3.22 -6.66 -0.82
C TYR A 116 -4.39 -5.71 -0.55
N ILE A 117 -4.99 -5.24 -1.63
CA ILE A 117 -6.28 -4.55 -1.63
C ILE A 117 -7.32 -5.39 -2.36
N VAL A 118 -8.57 -5.09 -2.08
CA VAL A 118 -9.73 -5.69 -2.73
C VAL A 118 -10.35 -4.63 -3.63
N VAL A 119 -10.62 -5.00 -4.89
CA VAL A 119 -11.37 -4.14 -5.81
C VAL A 119 -12.81 -4.66 -5.93
N PRO A 120 -13.81 -3.82 -6.22
CA PRO A 120 -15.17 -4.32 -6.39
C PRO A 120 -15.23 -5.27 -7.58
N SER A 121 -15.98 -6.36 -7.44
CA SER A 121 -16.26 -7.27 -8.55
C SER A 121 -16.82 -6.51 -9.76
N ILE A 122 -16.41 -6.93 -10.97
CA ILE A 122 -16.82 -6.28 -12.23
C ILE A 122 -18.35 -6.20 -12.31
N SER A 123 -18.85 -4.99 -12.58
CA SER A 123 -20.27 -4.70 -12.69
C SER A 123 -20.55 -3.60 -13.72
N SER A 124 -21.81 -3.19 -13.85
CA SER A 124 -22.19 -2.00 -14.61
C SER A 124 -21.61 -0.71 -14.01
N THR A 125 -21.27 -0.69 -12.72
CA THR A 125 -20.66 0.47 -12.05
C THR A 125 -19.21 0.66 -12.51
N TRP A 126 -18.44 -0.42 -12.55
CA TRP A 126 -17.04 -0.35 -12.98
C TRP A 126 -16.53 -1.71 -13.45
N ASN A 127 -15.67 -1.67 -14.47
CA ASN A 127 -14.87 -2.78 -14.91
C ASN A 127 -13.40 -2.34 -14.80
N PHE A 128 -12.71 -2.84 -13.78
CA PHE A 128 -11.33 -2.45 -13.50
C PHE A 128 -10.36 -2.88 -14.61
N GLU A 129 -10.65 -3.97 -15.33
CA GLU A 129 -9.85 -4.44 -16.45
C GLU A 129 -9.87 -3.46 -17.63
N LYS A 130 -11.05 -2.93 -17.95
CA LYS A 130 -11.19 -1.85 -18.96
C LYS A 130 -10.49 -0.56 -18.54
N ALA A 131 -10.26 -0.36 -17.24
CA ALA A 131 -9.47 0.75 -16.73
C ALA A 131 -7.95 0.47 -16.72
N GLY A 132 -7.51 -0.68 -17.24
CA GLY A 132 -6.11 -1.08 -17.32
C GLY A 132 -5.56 -1.73 -16.05
N LEU A 133 -6.42 -2.10 -15.09
CA LEU A 133 -6.03 -2.85 -13.91
C LEU A 133 -6.21 -4.35 -14.14
N LYS A 134 -5.63 -5.19 -13.27
CA LYS A 134 -5.80 -6.65 -13.30
C LYS A 134 -5.37 -7.24 -11.97
N GLY A 135 -5.72 -8.50 -11.73
CA GLY A 135 -5.17 -9.28 -10.62
C GLY A 135 -3.65 -9.27 -10.59
N ALA A 136 -3.10 -9.21 -9.37
CA ALA A 136 -1.69 -8.96 -9.12
C ALA A 136 -1.16 -7.62 -9.66
N GLY A 137 -2.02 -6.69 -10.08
CA GLY A 137 -1.64 -5.32 -10.41
C GLY A 137 -1.09 -4.60 -9.19
N SER A 138 -0.10 -3.74 -9.37
CA SER A 138 0.54 -3.00 -8.28
C SER A 138 -0.28 -1.78 -7.88
N CYS A 139 -0.43 -1.57 -6.57
CA CYS A 139 -1.08 -0.39 -6.01
C CYS A 139 -0.21 0.23 -4.90
N ALA A 140 -0.44 1.51 -4.63
CA ALA A 140 -0.01 2.21 -3.43
C ALA A 140 -1.25 2.53 -2.58
N VAL A 141 -1.17 2.25 -1.28
CA VAL A 141 -2.19 2.60 -0.30
C VAL A 141 -1.59 3.61 0.66
N ILE A 142 -2.29 4.73 0.86
CA ILE A 142 -1.80 5.86 1.63
C ILE A 142 -2.74 6.11 2.79
N TYR A 143 -2.19 6.18 4.00
CA TYR A 143 -2.90 6.54 5.22
C TYR A 143 -1.94 7.15 6.24
N ASN A 144 -2.31 8.28 6.86
CA ASN A 144 -1.49 8.99 7.85
C ASN A 144 -0.01 9.14 7.45
N ASP A 145 0.23 9.71 6.27
CA ASP A 145 1.55 9.94 5.65
C ASP A 145 2.39 8.68 5.36
N LYS A 146 1.87 7.49 5.63
CA LYS A 146 2.50 6.22 5.25
C LYS A 146 2.08 5.82 3.85
N VAL A 147 3.01 5.26 3.10
CA VAL A 147 2.78 4.63 1.80
C VAL A 147 3.08 3.16 1.94
N LEU A 148 2.12 2.29 1.63
CA LEU A 148 2.32 0.86 1.50
C LEU A 148 2.10 0.46 0.05
N TYR A 149 3.06 -0.26 -0.53
CA TYR A 149 2.90 -0.85 -1.85
C TYR A 149 2.35 -2.26 -1.74
N THR A 150 1.24 -2.48 -2.43
CA THR A 150 0.44 -3.69 -2.35
C THR A 150 0.12 -4.19 -3.76
N ILE A 151 -0.70 -5.25 -3.81
CA ILE A 151 -1.26 -5.78 -5.05
C ILE A 151 -2.78 -5.80 -5.00
N ILE A 152 -3.43 -5.90 -6.17
CA ILE A 152 -4.84 -6.31 -6.26
C ILE A 152 -4.90 -7.82 -6.04
N GLY A 153 -5.37 -8.23 -4.86
CA GLY A 153 -5.33 -9.61 -4.38
C GLY A 153 -6.67 -10.31 -4.43
N ASP A 154 -7.76 -9.55 -4.29
CA ASP A 154 -9.11 -10.09 -4.31
C ASP A 154 -10.11 -9.17 -5.01
N THR A 155 -11.32 -9.68 -5.18
CA THR A 155 -12.50 -8.93 -5.61
C THR A 155 -13.64 -9.06 -4.61
N GLY A 156 -14.16 -7.93 -4.14
CA GLY A 156 -15.22 -7.84 -3.15
C GLY A 156 -16.62 -7.68 -3.76
N PRO A 157 -17.60 -7.27 -2.94
CA PRO A 157 -18.98 -6.99 -3.39
C PRO A 157 -19.03 -5.98 -4.55
N LYS A 158 -20.08 -6.06 -5.36
CA LYS A 158 -20.23 -5.21 -6.57
C LYS A 158 -20.55 -3.74 -6.28
N ASN A 159 -20.90 -3.41 -5.04
CA ASN A 159 -21.43 -2.12 -4.60
C ASN A 159 -20.63 -1.44 -3.49
N ILE A 160 -19.64 -2.13 -2.90
CA ILE A 160 -18.76 -1.64 -1.85
C ILE A 160 -17.34 -1.48 -2.42
N ILE A 161 -16.60 -0.49 -1.94
CA ILE A 161 -15.18 -0.29 -2.22
C ILE A 161 -14.52 0.27 -0.96
N GLY A 162 -13.29 -0.18 -0.69
CA GLY A 162 -12.58 0.22 0.53
C GLY A 162 -12.04 -0.96 1.32
N GLU A 163 -11.80 -2.12 0.72
CA GLU A 163 -11.37 -3.30 1.47
C GLU A 163 -9.87 -3.57 1.26
N ALA A 164 -9.19 -4.05 2.29
CA ALA A 164 -7.80 -4.49 2.22
C ALA A 164 -7.44 -5.56 3.25
N SER A 165 -6.43 -6.36 2.93
CA SER A 165 -5.97 -7.46 3.80
C SER A 165 -5.62 -7.01 5.23
N TYR A 166 -5.76 -7.92 6.20
CA TYR A 166 -5.22 -7.76 7.57
C TYR A 166 -3.78 -7.20 7.57
N ALA A 167 -2.91 -7.75 6.71
CA ALA A 167 -1.51 -7.32 6.60
C ALA A 167 -1.37 -5.86 6.13
N THR A 168 -2.21 -5.42 5.18
CA THR A 168 -2.27 -4.02 4.73
C THR A 168 -2.68 -3.08 5.87
N ALA A 169 -3.78 -3.38 6.55
CA ALA A 169 -4.27 -2.58 7.67
C ALA A 169 -3.19 -2.45 8.77
N LYS A 170 -2.62 -3.58 9.20
CA LYS A 170 -1.56 -3.62 10.21
C LYS A 170 -0.34 -2.79 9.81
N ALA A 171 0.12 -2.89 8.56
CA ALA A 171 1.30 -2.15 8.09
C ALA A 171 1.07 -0.63 8.05
N LEU A 172 -0.16 -0.20 7.78
CA LEU A 172 -0.55 1.21 7.83
C LEU A 172 -0.81 1.71 9.26
N GLY A 173 -0.92 0.81 10.24
CA GLY A 173 -1.27 1.14 11.62
C GLY A 173 -2.77 1.37 11.82
N ILE A 174 -3.59 0.76 10.96
CA ILE A 174 -5.03 0.64 11.12
C ILE A 174 -5.29 -0.62 11.96
N ASN A 175 -6.35 -0.61 12.79
CA ASN A 175 -6.73 -1.79 13.57
C ASN A 175 -7.06 -2.94 12.61
N PRO A 176 -6.30 -4.05 12.59
CA PRO A 176 -6.49 -5.11 11.60
C PRO A 176 -7.54 -6.14 12.03
N ASP A 177 -8.34 -5.87 13.06
CA ASP A 177 -9.42 -6.77 13.46
C ASP A 177 -10.51 -6.82 12.37
N PRO A 178 -10.83 -7.97 11.79
CA PRO A 178 -11.82 -8.06 10.69
C PRO A 178 -13.25 -7.75 11.15
N LYS A 179 -13.54 -7.83 12.45
CA LYS A 179 -14.90 -7.62 12.98
C LYS A 179 -15.14 -6.17 13.41
N ASN A 180 -14.13 -5.51 13.98
CA ASN A 180 -14.28 -4.17 14.59
C ASN A 180 -13.10 -3.24 14.31
N GLY A 181 -12.24 -3.62 13.36
CA GLY A 181 -11.10 -2.82 12.93
C GLY A 181 -11.45 -1.90 11.78
N GLY A 182 -10.44 -1.60 10.98
CA GLY A 182 -10.58 -0.67 9.86
C GLY A 182 -10.51 0.80 10.25
N VAL A 183 -10.89 1.66 9.31
CA VAL A 183 -11.02 3.11 9.50
C VAL A 183 -12.07 3.68 8.55
N ASP A 184 -12.96 4.54 9.05
CA ASP A 184 -14.11 5.07 8.29
C ASP A 184 -13.74 6.00 7.12
N SER A 185 -12.50 6.50 7.05
CA SER A 185 -12.05 7.38 5.97
C SER A 185 -10.53 7.64 5.98
N GLY A 186 -10.05 8.35 4.95
CA GLY A 186 -8.70 8.88 4.90
C GLY A 186 -7.70 8.01 4.15
N VAL A 187 -8.15 6.89 3.60
CA VAL A 187 -7.31 5.99 2.80
C VAL A 187 -7.39 6.38 1.34
N THR A 188 -6.23 6.53 0.70
CA THR A 188 -6.14 6.72 -0.75
C THR A 188 -5.52 5.49 -1.39
N TYR A 189 -6.22 4.92 -2.36
CA TYR A 189 -5.78 3.77 -3.14
C TYR A 189 -5.38 4.26 -4.52
N ILE A 190 -4.16 3.95 -4.96
CA ILE A 190 -3.63 4.33 -6.28
C ILE A 190 -3.13 3.07 -6.96
N CYS A 191 -3.84 2.59 -7.97
CA CYS A 191 -3.47 1.39 -8.71
C CYS A 191 -2.90 1.72 -10.08
N PHE A 192 -1.71 1.19 -10.37
CA PHE A 192 -0.95 1.51 -11.57
C PHE A 192 -1.42 0.64 -12.74
N LYS A 193 -1.79 1.28 -13.84
CA LYS A 193 -2.29 0.61 -15.04
C LYS A 193 -1.21 -0.26 -15.67
N ASN A 194 -1.64 -1.35 -16.30
CA ASN A 194 -0.81 -2.29 -17.06
C ASN A 194 0.35 -2.91 -16.25
N SER A 195 0.23 -2.93 -14.92
CA SER A 195 1.25 -3.46 -14.02
C SER A 195 0.95 -4.91 -13.61
N LYS A 196 1.98 -5.65 -13.21
CA LYS A 196 1.84 -6.97 -12.61
C LYS A 196 3.00 -7.23 -11.65
N VAL A 197 2.70 -7.78 -10.49
CA VAL A 197 3.66 -8.30 -9.53
C VAL A 197 3.66 -9.83 -9.65
N SER A 198 4.84 -10.42 -9.64
CA SER A 198 5.00 -11.87 -9.72
C SER A 198 6.26 -12.30 -8.97
N PRO A 199 6.17 -13.27 -8.05
CA PRO A 199 4.94 -13.87 -7.50
C PRO A 199 4.02 -12.85 -6.80
N ILE A 200 2.71 -13.08 -6.80
CA ILE A 200 1.72 -12.15 -6.22
C ILE A 200 1.89 -12.00 -4.71
N GLU A 201 2.29 -13.07 -4.03
CA GLU A 201 2.53 -13.13 -2.59
C GLU A 201 3.84 -12.47 -2.14
N ASN A 202 4.71 -12.08 -3.08
CA ASN A 202 6.01 -11.54 -2.73
C ASN A 202 5.91 -10.04 -2.43
N HIS A 203 5.79 -9.69 -1.15
CA HIS A 203 5.69 -8.29 -0.72
C HIS A 203 6.91 -7.43 -1.12
N GLY A 204 8.13 -8.00 -1.13
CA GLY A 204 9.33 -7.29 -1.61
C GLY A 204 9.25 -6.94 -3.10
N LYS A 205 8.63 -7.80 -3.91
CA LYS A 205 8.32 -7.50 -5.32
C LYS A 205 7.19 -6.47 -5.44
N ALA A 206 6.15 -6.54 -4.63
CA ALA A 206 5.11 -5.51 -4.58
C ALA A 206 5.71 -4.13 -4.29
N THR A 207 6.63 -4.07 -3.31
CA THR A 207 7.37 -2.86 -2.93
C THR A 207 8.21 -2.32 -4.09
N SER A 208 9.17 -3.10 -4.58
CA SER A 208 10.09 -2.62 -5.64
C SER A 208 9.38 -2.25 -6.96
N VAL A 209 8.32 -2.99 -7.33
CA VAL A 209 7.51 -2.65 -8.52
C VAL A 209 6.68 -1.38 -8.27
N GLY A 210 6.04 -1.29 -7.11
CA GLY A 210 5.21 -0.15 -6.71
C GLY A 210 6.01 1.14 -6.62
N GLU A 211 7.18 1.13 -5.99
CA GLU A 211 8.10 2.28 -5.91
C GLU A 211 8.51 2.79 -7.29
N SER A 212 8.87 1.87 -8.20
CA SER A 212 9.25 2.21 -9.58
C SER A 212 8.10 2.85 -10.36
N LEU A 213 6.89 2.30 -10.23
CA LEU A 213 5.69 2.82 -10.91
C LEU A 213 5.24 4.16 -10.31
N ALA A 214 5.26 4.28 -8.99
CA ALA A 214 5.01 5.52 -8.27
C ALA A 214 5.98 6.62 -8.71
N ALA A 215 7.28 6.32 -8.82
CA ALA A 215 8.29 7.28 -9.27
C ALA A 215 8.03 7.79 -10.70
N LYS A 216 7.52 6.92 -11.59
CA LYS A 216 7.08 7.34 -12.93
C LYS A 216 5.82 8.20 -12.85
N PHE A 217 4.83 7.75 -12.10
CA PHE A 217 3.55 8.44 -11.91
C PHE A 217 3.72 9.87 -11.39
N VAL A 218 4.62 10.10 -10.43
CA VAL A 218 4.86 11.45 -9.91
C VAL A 218 5.57 12.37 -10.91
N ARG A 219 6.38 11.81 -11.82
CA ARG A 219 7.10 12.59 -12.85
C ARG A 219 6.24 12.98 -14.05
N GLY A 220 5.19 12.22 -14.36
CA GLY A 220 4.35 12.40 -15.54
C GLY A 220 4.81 11.52 -16.68
#